data_AF-A0A2V7G1Z1-F1
#
_entry.id   AF-A0A2V7G1Z1-F1
#
_cell.length_a   1.000
_cell.length_b   1.000
_cell.length_c   1.000
_cell.angle_alpha   90.00
_cell.angle_beta   90.00
_cell.angle_gamma   90.00
#
_symmetry.space_group_name_H-M   'P 1'
#
loop_
_entity.id
_entity.type
_entity.pdbx_description
1 polymer ?
#
loop_
_entity_poly.entity_id
_entity_poly.type
_entity_poly.pdbx_seq_one_letter_code
_entity_poly.pdbx_strand_id
1 'polypeptide(L)'
;MLGVGVGGLVFAFLYLDLRIAQRGLVPNPLVVHFSAGAAAADVTRLVRGLALPSALGLALLFGMGAAGSWLGVLQFLHHTAFGMTDPVFGRDVGYYVFTVPVIAAALGLITTLTTFALVAAIGLYVLRRDVVVFGRRVTVEPSARLHLALLIALRFLLAELRVYFVRLPGLLHSTTGPLVGASFADLHAALTGLRIAGPAALAGGALVLWGAKSQGLARNALLALAARLRDQGHRESVVYGPARIVNRRSRAPTTVPSAGAGFRS
;
A
#
# COMPACT_ATOMS: atom_id res chain seq x y z
N MET A 1 1.81 27.36 6.24
CA MET A 1 2.83 26.63 7.02
C MET A 1 2.90 25.16 6.60
N LEU A 2 1.84 24.36 6.75
CA LEU A 2 1.89 22.93 6.44
C LEU A 2 2.23 22.60 4.98
N GLY A 3 1.66 23.30 4.00
CA GLY A 3 1.96 23.05 2.59
C GLY A 3 3.44 23.27 2.22
N VAL A 4 4.07 24.28 2.82
CA VAL A 4 5.52 24.55 2.63
C VAL A 4 6.35 23.44 3.28
N GLY A 5 6.01 23.02 4.50
CA GLY A 5 6.71 21.93 5.19
C GLY A 5 6.62 20.61 4.43
N VAL A 6 5.41 20.22 4.00
CA VAL A 6 5.18 19.00 3.22
C VAL A 6 5.85 19.09 1.86
N GLY A 7 5.74 20.21 1.15
CA GLY A 7 6.44 20.44 -0.12
C GLY A 7 7.95 20.31 0.03
N GLY A 8 8.55 20.88 1.08
CA GLY A 8 9.97 20.74 1.38
C GLY A 8 10.40 19.29 1.63
N LEU A 9 9.62 18.52 2.39
CA LEU A 9 9.88 17.09 2.62
C LEU A 9 9.75 16.26 1.34
N VAL A 10 8.72 16.52 0.52
CA VAL A 10 8.53 15.88 -0.78
C VAL A 10 9.72 16.15 -1.69
N PHE A 11 10.14 17.41 -1.78
CA PHE A 11 11.30 17.82 -2.57
C PHE A 11 12.56 17.09 -2.10
N ALA A 12 12.84 17.11 -0.80
CA ALA A 12 14.02 16.45 -0.23
C ALA A 12 14.01 14.95 -0.53
N PHE A 13 12.87 14.27 -0.35
CA PHE A 13 12.76 12.84 -0.60
C PHE A 13 12.99 12.48 -2.08
N LEU A 14 12.28 13.14 -3.00
CA LEU A 14 12.41 12.88 -4.45
C LEU A 14 13.79 13.28 -4.97
N TYR A 15 14.33 14.40 -4.50
CA TYR A 15 15.67 14.84 -4.87
C TYR A 15 16.74 13.87 -4.39
N LEU A 16 16.63 13.35 -3.17
CA LEU A 16 17.55 12.34 -2.65
C LEU A 16 17.46 11.03 -3.43
N ASP A 17 16.26 10.56 -3.74
CA ASP A 17 16.03 9.37 -4.57
C ASP A 17 16.71 9.52 -5.95
N LEU A 18 16.43 10.62 -6.65
CA LEU A 18 17.05 10.92 -7.95
C LEU A 18 18.57 11.07 -7.82
N ARG A 19 19.07 11.70 -6.75
CA ARG A 19 20.51 11.87 -6.51
C ARG A 19 21.20 10.53 -6.25
N ILE A 20 20.58 9.62 -5.51
CA ILE A 20 21.11 8.27 -5.27
C ILE A 20 21.09 7.47 -6.58
N ALA A 21 19.99 7.52 -7.33
CA ALA A 21 19.87 6.87 -8.63
C ALA A 21 20.88 7.42 -9.67
N GLN A 22 21.26 8.70 -9.56
CA GLN A 22 22.23 9.33 -10.45
C GLN A 22 23.69 9.11 -10.06
N ARG A 23 24.00 8.64 -8.84
CA ARG A 23 25.36 8.43 -8.33
C ARG A 23 26.09 7.20 -8.90
N GLY A 24 25.42 6.35 -9.67
CA GLY A 24 26.03 5.22 -10.38
C GLY A 24 26.99 5.69 -11.48
N LEU A 25 28.25 5.24 -11.41
CA LEU A 25 29.36 5.58 -12.30
C LEU A 25 29.24 4.83 -13.63
N VAL A 26 28.75 5.49 -14.68
CA VAL A 26 29.12 5.12 -16.06
C VAL A 26 29.53 6.39 -16.81
N PRO A 27 30.84 6.63 -16.98
CA PRO A 27 31.41 7.78 -17.69
C PRO A 27 31.11 7.84 -19.20
N ASN A 28 30.44 6.86 -19.79
CA ASN A 28 30.14 6.88 -21.21
C ASN A 28 28.84 7.64 -21.46
N PRO A 29 28.87 8.85 -22.06
CA PRO A 29 27.65 9.51 -22.48
C PRO A 29 26.91 8.57 -23.43
N LEU A 30 25.71 8.15 -23.03
CA LEU A 30 24.78 7.41 -23.89
C LEU A 30 24.33 8.34 -25.00
N VAL A 31 25.10 8.33 -26.08
CA VAL A 31 24.77 9.00 -27.32
C VAL A 31 23.78 8.11 -28.07
N VAL A 32 22.52 8.52 -28.08
CA VAL A 32 21.51 7.89 -28.95
C VAL A 32 21.60 8.56 -30.31
N HIS A 33 22.12 7.85 -31.30
CA HIS A 33 22.13 8.30 -32.69
C HIS A 33 20.74 8.03 -33.28
N PHE A 34 19.89 9.06 -33.32
CA PHE A 34 18.53 8.96 -33.86
C PHE A 34 18.51 8.89 -35.40
N SER A 35 19.59 9.31 -36.07
CA SER A 35 19.85 9.13 -37.51
C SER A 35 21.32 9.46 -37.80
N ALA A 36 21.84 8.99 -38.95
CA ALA A 36 23.16 9.41 -39.44
C ALA A 36 23.15 10.93 -39.71
N GLY A 37 23.59 11.73 -38.73
CA GLY A 37 23.64 13.20 -38.81
C GLY A 37 22.86 13.95 -37.71
N ALA A 38 22.02 13.28 -36.91
CA ALA A 38 21.41 13.92 -35.74
C ALA A 38 22.42 14.05 -34.60
N ALA A 39 22.54 15.25 -34.02
CA ALA A 39 23.39 15.50 -32.87
C ALA A 39 23.06 14.50 -31.76
N ALA A 40 24.11 13.82 -31.29
CA ALA A 40 24.12 12.98 -30.12
C ALA A 40 23.39 13.66 -28.94
N ALA A 41 22.14 13.27 -28.65
CA ALA A 41 21.47 13.78 -27.46
C ALA A 41 22.11 13.12 -26.24
N ASP A 42 22.81 13.90 -25.41
CA ASP A 42 23.34 13.43 -24.13
C ASP A 42 22.19 13.27 -23.14
N VAL A 43 21.61 12.07 -23.16
CA VAL A 43 20.49 11.67 -22.31
C VAL A 43 20.81 11.88 -20.83
N THR A 44 22.08 11.71 -20.44
CA THR A 44 22.54 11.90 -19.06
C THR A 44 22.39 13.35 -18.62
N ARG A 45 22.77 14.30 -19.48
CA ARG A 45 22.64 15.73 -19.22
C ARG A 45 21.17 16.16 -19.14
N LEU A 46 20.33 15.62 -20.02
CA LEU A 46 18.89 15.91 -20.03
C LEU A 46 18.20 15.40 -18.75
N VAL A 47 18.48 14.16 -18.37
CA VAL A 47 17.97 13.55 -17.12
C VAL A 47 18.42 14.34 -15.88
N ARG A 48 19.69 14.73 -15.81
CA ARG A 48 20.22 15.51 -14.70
C ARG A 48 19.63 16.92 -14.64
N GLY A 49 19.43 17.54 -15.80
CA GLY A 49 18.78 18.85 -15.93
C GLY A 49 17.30 18.82 -15.56
N LEU A 50 16.58 17.74 -15.86
CA LEU A 50 15.15 17.60 -15.56
C LEU A 50 14.87 17.11 -14.13
N ALA A 51 15.84 16.52 -13.43
CA ALA A 51 15.64 16.00 -12.07
C ALA A 51 15.23 17.08 -11.07
N LEU A 52 15.85 18.26 -11.12
CA LEU A 52 15.53 19.37 -10.22
C LEU A 52 14.13 19.97 -10.50
N PRO A 53 13.79 20.38 -11.74
CA PRO A 53 12.47 20.95 -12.01
C PRO A 53 11.34 19.93 -11.84
N SER A 54 11.55 18.63 -12.13
CA SER A 54 10.53 17.60 -11.87
C SER A 54 10.28 17.39 -10.38
N ALA A 55 11.33 17.29 -9.55
CA ALA A 55 11.20 17.19 -8.10
C ALA A 55 10.52 18.43 -7.50
N LEU A 56 10.88 19.62 -7.98
CA LEU A 56 10.27 20.89 -7.54
C LEU A 56 8.79 20.98 -7.95
N GLY A 57 8.46 20.63 -9.19
CA GLY A 57 7.10 20.64 -9.69
C GLY A 57 6.18 19.70 -8.90
N LEU A 58 6.65 18.46 -8.65
CA LEU A 58 5.91 17.53 -7.79
C LEU A 58 5.80 18.05 -6.35
N ALA A 59 6.88 18.59 -5.78
CA ALA A 59 6.85 19.17 -4.44
C ALA A 59 5.82 20.30 -4.29
N LEU A 60 5.68 21.16 -5.30
CA LEU A 60 4.65 22.20 -5.32
C LEU A 60 3.24 21.61 -5.38
N LEU A 61 3.01 20.62 -6.24
CA LEU A 61 1.70 19.95 -6.35
C LEU A 61 1.29 19.28 -5.04
N PHE A 62 2.18 18.49 -4.43
CA PHE A 62 1.91 17.84 -3.15
C PHE A 62 1.81 18.84 -1.99
N GLY A 63 2.62 19.91 -2.00
CA GLY A 63 2.55 20.98 -1.02
C GLY A 63 1.22 21.73 -1.07
N MET A 64 0.69 22.02 -2.26
CA MET A 64 -0.65 22.62 -2.43
C MET A 64 -1.76 21.71 -1.91
N GLY A 65 -1.73 20.41 -2.27
CA GLY A 65 -2.69 19.44 -1.75
C GLY A 65 -2.67 19.35 -0.21
N ALA A 66 -1.47 19.35 0.36
CA ALA A 66 -1.29 19.33 1.80
C ALA A 66 -1.81 20.62 2.46
N ALA A 67 -1.61 21.79 1.85
CA ALA A 67 -2.16 23.05 2.35
C ALA A 67 -3.68 23.00 2.51
N GLY A 68 -4.40 22.37 1.57
CA GLY A 68 -5.85 22.17 1.65
C GLY A 68 -6.30 21.26 2.80
N SER A 69 -5.42 20.37 3.29
CA SER A 69 -5.70 19.48 4.42
C SER A 69 -5.42 20.09 5.80
N TRP A 70 -5.04 21.37 5.86
CA TRP A 70 -4.63 22.03 7.10
C TRP A 70 -5.69 21.97 8.20
N LEU A 71 -6.97 22.16 7.85
CA LEU A 71 -8.07 22.07 8.81
C LEU A 71 -8.15 20.68 9.48
N GLY A 72 -7.97 19.60 8.71
CA GLY A 72 -7.96 18.24 9.25
C GLY A 72 -6.79 18.02 10.22
N VAL A 73 -5.62 18.59 9.93
CA VAL A 73 -4.47 18.50 10.84
C VAL A 73 -4.69 19.31 12.12
N LEU A 74 -5.34 20.47 12.03
CA LEU A 74 -5.72 21.24 13.22
C LEU A 74 -6.72 20.48 14.10
N GLN A 75 -7.71 19.81 13.48
CA GLN A 75 -8.67 18.97 14.20
C GLN A 75 -8.00 17.78 14.88
N PHE A 76 -6.97 17.19 14.26
CA PHE A 76 -6.17 16.15 14.89
C PHE A 76 -5.38 16.66 16.10
N LEU A 77 -4.74 17.83 15.98
CA LEU A 77 -3.95 18.43 17.06
C LEU A 77 -4.81 18.88 18.25
N HIS A 78 -6.01 19.38 17.98
CA HIS A 78 -6.96 19.89 18.98
C HIS A 78 -8.20 19.00 19.10
N HIS A 79 -8.02 17.69 18.95
CA HIS A 79 -9.15 16.76 19.02
C HIS A 79 -9.78 16.78 20.41
N THR A 80 -11.11 16.68 20.46
CA THR A 80 -11.87 16.54 21.69
C THR A 80 -12.39 15.11 21.82
N ALA A 81 -12.26 14.54 23.02
CA ALA A 81 -12.84 13.23 23.32
C ALA A 81 -14.38 13.32 23.29
N PHE A 82 -15.02 12.31 22.72
CA PHE A 82 -16.48 12.20 22.73
C PHE A 82 -17.00 11.60 24.04
N GLY A 83 -16.13 10.98 24.83
CA GLY A 83 -16.50 10.32 26.09
C GLY A 83 -17.22 8.99 25.87
N MET A 84 -17.27 8.51 24.63
CA MET A 84 -17.84 7.21 24.25
C MET A 84 -16.71 6.34 23.71
N THR A 85 -16.51 5.20 24.36
CA THR A 85 -15.46 4.24 23.99
C THR A 85 -16.05 3.14 23.14
N ASP A 86 -15.38 2.81 22.03
CA ASP A 86 -15.72 1.67 21.19
C ASP A 86 -15.48 0.35 21.94
N PRO A 87 -16.48 -0.55 22.03
CA PRO A 87 -16.35 -1.83 22.73
C PRO A 87 -15.42 -2.82 22.02
N VAL A 88 -15.08 -2.63 20.74
CA VAL A 88 -14.25 -3.56 19.97
C VAL A 88 -12.76 -3.32 20.22
N PHE A 89 -12.31 -2.07 20.11
CA PHE A 89 -10.90 -1.71 20.19
C PHE A 89 -10.56 -0.88 21.43
N GLY A 90 -11.54 -0.52 22.26
CA GLY A 90 -11.32 0.25 23.48
C GLY A 90 -10.82 1.67 23.21
N ARG A 91 -11.17 2.26 22.06
CA ARG A 91 -10.74 3.61 21.66
C ARG A 91 -11.93 4.58 21.66
N ASP A 92 -11.69 5.84 22.02
CA ASP A 92 -12.71 6.89 21.93
C ASP A 92 -13.12 7.12 20.46
N VAL A 93 -14.40 7.40 20.23
CA VAL A 93 -14.94 7.69 18.89
C VAL A 93 -14.18 8.82 18.19
N GLY A 94 -13.66 9.80 18.93
CA GLY A 94 -12.86 10.91 18.41
C GLY A 94 -11.58 10.49 17.72
N TYR A 95 -11.01 9.33 18.06
CA TYR A 95 -9.88 8.76 17.32
C TYR A 95 -10.24 8.51 15.86
N TYR A 96 -11.42 7.95 15.60
CA TYR A 96 -11.84 7.56 14.25
C TYR A 96 -12.19 8.76 13.38
N VAL A 97 -12.74 9.82 13.98
CA VAL A 97 -13.17 11.04 13.27
C VAL A 97 -12.00 11.99 13.02
N PHE A 98 -11.12 12.18 14.00
CA PHE A 98 -10.05 13.20 13.90
C PHE A 98 -8.69 12.62 13.54
N THR A 99 -8.35 11.43 14.05
CA THR A 99 -7.00 10.86 13.90
C THR A 99 -6.87 10.02 12.64
N VAL A 100 -7.82 9.13 12.37
CA VAL A 100 -7.74 8.22 11.22
C VAL A 100 -7.64 8.96 9.87
N PRO A 101 -8.40 10.04 9.59
CA PRO A 101 -8.30 10.74 8.31
C PRO A 101 -6.92 11.36 8.07
N VAL A 102 -6.28 11.90 9.11
CA VAL A 102 -4.94 12.49 9.02
C VAL A 102 -3.88 11.42 8.81
N ILE A 103 -3.97 10.29 9.53
CA ILE A 103 -3.08 9.14 9.30
C ILE A 103 -3.27 8.59 7.87
N ALA A 104 -4.52 8.50 7.40
CA ALA A 104 -4.82 8.05 6.05
C ALA A 104 -4.23 8.97 4.96
N ALA A 105 -4.35 10.29 5.15
CA ALA A 105 -3.76 11.27 4.26
C ALA A 105 -2.22 11.18 4.25
N ALA A 106 -1.59 11.07 5.42
CA ALA A 106 -0.13 10.94 5.56
C ALA A 106 0.39 9.66 4.90
N LEU A 107 -0.21 8.50 5.21
CA LEU A 107 0.16 7.22 4.59
C LEU A 107 -0.10 7.21 3.08
N GLY A 108 -1.19 7.85 2.63
CA GLY A 108 -1.49 8.03 1.21
C GLY A 108 -0.40 8.84 0.50
N LEU A 109 0.02 9.95 1.09
CA LEU A 109 1.09 10.80 0.56
C LEU A 109 2.41 10.03 0.46
N ILE A 110 2.87 9.40 1.55
CA ILE A 110 4.15 8.67 1.56
C ILE A 110 4.12 7.49 0.58
N THR A 111 2.98 6.78 0.47
CA THR A 111 2.80 5.69 -0.49
C THR A 111 2.92 6.17 -1.93
N THR A 112 2.29 7.30 -2.25
CA THR A 112 2.34 7.89 -3.59
C THR A 112 3.76 8.35 -3.91
N LEU A 113 4.43 9.04 -3.00
CA LEU A 113 5.83 9.47 -3.17
C LEU A 113 6.78 8.29 -3.38
N THR A 114 6.66 7.25 -2.56
CA THR A 114 7.47 6.02 -2.70
C THR A 114 7.23 5.35 -4.06
N THR A 115 6.00 5.42 -4.58
CA THR A 115 5.66 4.87 -5.90
C THR A 115 6.30 5.70 -7.01
N PHE A 116 6.25 7.04 -6.95
CA PHE A 116 6.94 7.92 -7.91
C PHE A 116 8.45 7.72 -7.88
N ALA A 117 9.06 7.66 -6.69
CA ALA A 117 10.48 7.38 -6.51
C ALA A 117 10.86 6.03 -7.14
N LEU A 118 10.08 4.98 -6.87
CA LEU A 118 10.32 3.66 -7.44
C LEU A 118 10.25 3.67 -8.98
N VAL A 119 9.25 4.32 -9.57
CA VAL A 119 9.12 4.44 -11.03
C VAL A 119 10.28 5.23 -11.62
N ALA A 120 10.66 6.35 -11.00
CA ALA A 120 11.77 7.17 -11.45
C ALA A 120 13.11 6.41 -11.38
N ALA A 121 13.38 5.76 -10.26
CA ALA A 121 14.58 4.94 -10.05
C ALA A 121 14.67 3.79 -11.08
N ILE A 122 13.57 3.06 -11.32
CA ILE A 122 13.51 2.02 -12.35
C ILE A 122 13.81 2.60 -13.73
N GLY A 123 13.16 3.71 -14.10
CA GLY A 123 13.38 4.38 -15.39
C GLY A 123 14.85 4.78 -15.59
N LEU A 124 15.48 5.32 -14.55
CA LEU A 124 16.90 5.70 -14.58
C LEU A 124 17.83 4.50 -14.76
N TYR A 125 17.61 3.42 -14.01
CA TYR A 125 18.47 2.22 -14.09
C TYR A 125 18.29 1.47 -15.42
N VAL A 126 17.08 1.48 -16.00
CA VAL A 126 16.84 0.93 -17.35
C VAL A 126 17.57 1.76 -18.40
N LEU A 127 17.47 3.09 -18.32
CA LEU A 127 18.09 4.01 -19.28
C LEU A 127 19.62 3.94 -19.27
N ARG A 128 20.22 3.72 -18.10
CA ARG A 128 21.68 3.52 -17.93
C ARG A 128 22.17 2.15 -18.38
N ARG A 129 21.27 1.22 -18.71
CA ARG A 129 21.58 -0.22 -18.87
C ARG A 129 22.23 -0.85 -17.63
N ASP A 130 22.06 -0.26 -16.44
CA ASP A 130 22.45 -0.88 -15.17
C ASP A 130 21.61 -2.14 -14.89
N VAL A 131 20.48 -2.26 -15.58
CA VAL A 131 19.64 -3.46 -15.69
C VAL A 131 19.83 -4.05 -17.09
N VAL A 132 20.77 -4.98 -17.25
CA VAL A 132 20.92 -5.73 -18.50
C VAL A 132 20.12 -7.02 -18.41
N VAL A 133 19.11 -7.14 -19.26
CA VAL A 133 18.32 -8.37 -19.43
C VAL A 133 18.99 -9.23 -20.51
N PHE A 134 19.85 -10.18 -20.09
CA PHE A 134 20.39 -11.19 -21.01
C PHE A 134 19.56 -12.47 -20.87
N GLY A 135 18.62 -12.69 -21.79
CA GLY A 135 17.75 -13.86 -21.80
C GLY A 135 16.88 -13.95 -20.54
N ARG A 136 17.05 -15.02 -19.74
CA ARG A 136 16.32 -15.26 -18.47
C ARG A 136 16.99 -14.67 -17.23
N ARG A 137 18.17 -14.05 -17.35
CA ARG A 137 18.93 -13.48 -16.22
C ARG A 137 18.95 -11.95 -16.32
N VAL A 138 18.46 -11.30 -15.26
CA VAL A 138 18.52 -9.85 -15.10
C VAL A 138 19.72 -9.55 -14.22
N THR A 139 20.81 -9.08 -14.83
CA THR A 139 22.01 -8.66 -14.09
C THR A 139 21.85 -7.19 -13.74
N VAL A 140 21.74 -6.90 -12.45
CA VAL A 140 21.60 -5.54 -11.92
C VAL A 140 22.84 -5.20 -11.11
N GLU A 141 23.39 -4.00 -11.28
CA GLU A 141 24.47 -3.48 -10.44
C GLU A 141 24.11 -3.63 -8.94
N PRO A 142 25.03 -4.10 -8.07
CA PRO A 142 24.73 -4.32 -6.65
C PRO A 142 24.15 -3.09 -5.93
N SER A 143 24.64 -1.89 -6.26
CA SER A 143 24.16 -0.62 -5.69
C SER A 143 22.70 -0.32 -6.09
N ALA A 144 22.40 -0.38 -7.39
CA ALA A 144 21.05 -0.19 -7.92
C ALA A 144 20.06 -1.23 -7.38
N ARG A 145 20.51 -2.47 -7.23
CA ARG A 145 19.70 -3.58 -6.71
C ARG A 145 19.32 -3.37 -5.24
N LEU A 146 20.25 -2.90 -4.40
CA LEU A 146 19.95 -2.57 -3.00
C LEU A 146 19.00 -1.39 -2.89
N HIS A 147 19.20 -0.34 -3.68
CA HIS A 147 18.32 0.83 -3.67
C HIS A 147 16.88 0.46 -4.05
N LEU A 148 16.70 -0.28 -5.15
CA LEU A 148 15.38 -0.78 -5.56
C LEU A 148 14.76 -1.72 -4.52
N ALA A 149 15.56 -2.61 -3.91
CA ALA A 149 15.08 -3.50 -2.87
C ALA A 149 14.53 -2.75 -1.66
N LEU A 150 15.22 -1.68 -1.23
CA LEU A 150 14.80 -0.83 -0.12
C LEU A 150 13.50 -0.09 -0.44
N LEU A 151 13.39 0.50 -1.63
CA LEU A 151 12.16 1.19 -2.07
C LEU A 151 10.97 0.22 -2.16
N ILE A 152 11.17 -0.97 -2.70
CA ILE A 152 10.14 -2.01 -2.78
C ILE A 152 9.75 -2.49 -1.38
N ALA A 153 10.71 -2.79 -0.51
CA ALA A 153 10.43 -3.19 0.87
C ALA A 153 9.65 -2.12 1.63
N LEU A 154 10.05 -0.85 1.51
CA LEU A 154 9.32 0.29 2.07
C LEU A 154 7.89 0.36 1.52
N ARG A 155 7.69 0.13 0.22
CA ARG A 155 6.36 0.12 -0.40
C ARG A 155 5.44 -0.98 0.15
N PHE A 156 5.98 -2.15 0.44
CA PHE A 156 5.23 -3.24 1.09
C PHE A 156 4.90 -2.89 2.55
N LEU A 157 5.85 -2.35 3.30
CA LEU A 157 5.63 -1.91 4.69
C LEU A 157 4.50 -0.87 4.77
N LEU A 158 4.53 0.15 3.89
CA LEU A 158 3.51 1.21 3.85
C LEU A 158 2.12 0.69 3.51
N ALA A 159 2.02 -0.32 2.63
CA ALA A 159 0.75 -0.96 2.32
C ALA A 159 0.10 -1.58 3.56
N GLU A 160 0.90 -2.25 4.38
CA GLU A 160 0.41 -2.98 5.54
C GLU A 160 0.11 -2.04 6.70
N LEU A 161 0.92 -0.99 6.85
CA LEU A 161 0.60 0.11 7.77
C LEU A 161 -0.74 0.76 7.42
N ARG A 162 -1.05 0.93 6.13
CA ARG A 162 -2.36 1.45 5.67
C ARG A 162 -3.51 0.48 5.97
N VAL A 163 -3.30 -0.83 5.84
CA VAL A 163 -4.32 -1.82 6.26
C VAL A 163 -4.58 -1.70 7.76
N TYR A 164 -3.52 -1.68 8.57
CA TYR A 164 -3.60 -1.60 10.03
C TYR A 164 -4.29 -0.32 10.53
N PHE A 165 -3.83 0.85 10.08
CA PHE A 165 -4.27 2.13 10.65
C PHE A 165 -5.50 2.74 9.98
N VAL A 166 -5.80 2.37 8.74
CA VAL A 166 -6.89 3.00 7.96
C VAL A 166 -8.01 2.02 7.69
N ARG A 167 -7.68 0.85 7.13
CA ARG A 167 -8.70 -0.09 6.66
C ARG A 167 -9.41 -0.79 7.82
N LEU A 168 -8.68 -1.18 8.87
CA LEU A 168 -9.25 -1.83 10.05
C LEU A 168 -10.26 -0.95 10.80
N PRO A 169 -9.91 0.30 11.18
CA PRO A 169 -10.88 1.22 11.79
C PRO A 169 -12.11 1.48 10.91
N GLY A 170 -11.94 1.53 9.59
CA GLY A 170 -13.04 1.74 8.65
C GLY A 170 -14.06 0.60 8.58
N LEU A 171 -13.73 -0.61 9.05
CA LEU A 171 -14.68 -1.73 9.07
C LEU A 171 -15.82 -1.52 10.07
N LEU A 172 -15.58 -0.76 11.15
CA LEU A 172 -16.61 -0.40 12.14
C LEU A 172 -17.69 0.53 11.55
N HIS A 173 -17.32 1.30 10.53
CA HIS A 173 -18.19 2.26 9.86
C HIS A 173 -18.75 1.73 8.53
N SER A 174 -18.48 0.48 8.16
CA SER A 174 -19.00 -0.10 6.93
C SER A 174 -20.51 -0.35 7.05
N THR A 175 -21.27 0.32 6.20
CA THR A 175 -22.73 0.19 6.07
C THR A 175 -23.13 -0.74 4.91
N THR A 176 -22.21 -1.57 4.41
CA THR A 176 -22.38 -2.29 3.14
C THR A 176 -23.13 -3.63 3.28
N GLY A 177 -23.72 -3.92 4.44
CA GLY A 177 -24.49 -5.14 4.71
C GLY A 177 -25.94 -4.88 5.17
N PRO A 178 -26.78 -5.93 5.31
CA PRO A 178 -28.17 -5.80 5.77
C PRO A 178 -28.34 -5.28 7.21
N LEU A 179 -27.25 -5.12 7.94
CA LEU A 179 -27.19 -4.68 9.33
C LEU A 179 -26.28 -3.45 9.42
N VAL A 180 -26.71 -2.42 10.15
CA VAL A 180 -25.94 -1.20 10.37
C VAL A 180 -24.88 -1.48 11.44
N GLY A 181 -23.60 -1.34 11.06
CA GLY A 181 -22.44 -1.60 11.93
C GLY A 181 -21.74 -2.92 11.61
N ALA A 182 -20.49 -3.06 12.08
CA ALA A 182 -19.70 -4.26 11.83
C ALA A 182 -20.38 -5.52 12.39
N SER A 183 -20.65 -6.50 11.53
CA SER A 183 -21.10 -7.82 11.98
C SER A 183 -20.01 -8.50 12.80
N PHE A 184 -20.38 -9.39 13.73
CA PHE A 184 -19.43 -10.27 14.42
C PHE A 184 -18.50 -11.01 13.43
N ALA A 185 -19.03 -11.38 12.26
CA ALA A 185 -18.26 -11.99 11.17
C ALA A 185 -17.21 -11.02 10.58
N ASP A 186 -17.56 -9.74 10.40
CA ASP A 186 -16.65 -8.72 9.86
C ASP A 186 -15.51 -8.42 10.83
N LEU A 187 -15.79 -8.36 12.13
CA LEU A 187 -14.80 -8.16 13.17
C LEU A 187 -13.80 -9.33 13.23
N HIS A 188 -14.29 -10.57 13.15
CA HIS A 188 -13.44 -11.75 13.17
C HIS A 188 -12.59 -11.86 11.89
N ALA A 189 -13.14 -11.51 10.74
CA ALA A 189 -12.41 -11.44 9.47
C ALA A 189 -11.35 -10.33 9.49
N ALA A 190 -11.64 -9.16 10.08
CA ALA A 190 -10.72 -8.06 10.25
C ALA A 190 -9.49 -8.43 11.09
N LEU A 191 -9.74 -9.05 12.25
CA LEU A 191 -8.69 -9.51 13.17
C LEU A 191 -7.82 -10.58 12.52
N THR A 192 -8.43 -11.49 11.75
CA THR A 192 -7.71 -12.53 11.00
C THR A 192 -6.83 -11.91 9.91
N GLY A 193 -7.37 -10.95 9.15
CA GLY A 193 -6.63 -10.22 8.13
C GLY A 193 -5.39 -9.51 8.69
N LEU A 194 -5.47 -8.99 9.92
CA LEU A 194 -4.34 -8.34 10.59
C LEU A 194 -3.22 -9.30 10.98
N ARG A 195 -3.58 -10.48 11.49
CA ARG A 195 -2.63 -11.53 11.88
C ARG A 195 -1.79 -12.02 10.70
N ILE A 196 -2.35 -11.97 9.49
CA ILE A 196 -1.69 -12.45 8.26
C ILE A 196 -0.93 -11.31 7.56
N ALA A 197 -1.49 -10.09 7.58
CA ALA A 197 -0.91 -8.86 7.00
C ALA A 197 0.51 -8.54 7.50
N GLY A 198 0.69 -8.45 8.82
CA GLY A 198 1.97 -8.06 9.42
C GLY A 198 3.12 -9.00 9.02
N PRO A 199 2.98 -10.32 9.23
CA PRO A 199 3.98 -11.30 8.80
C PRO A 199 4.19 -11.32 7.28
N ALA A 200 3.15 -11.15 6.47
CA ALA A 200 3.27 -11.10 5.01
C ALA A 200 4.10 -9.89 4.54
N ALA A 201 3.94 -8.73 5.18
CA ALA A 201 4.76 -7.53 4.95
C ALA A 201 6.25 -7.82 5.17
N LEU A 202 6.55 -8.39 6.34
CA LEU A 202 7.90 -8.67 6.79
C LEU A 202 8.55 -9.74 5.92
N ALA A 203 7.80 -10.80 5.61
CA ALA A 203 8.25 -11.85 4.70
C ALA A 203 8.50 -11.30 3.29
N GLY A 204 7.61 -10.46 2.75
CA GLY A 204 7.77 -9.83 1.44
C GLY A 204 8.99 -8.91 1.37
N GLY A 205 9.16 -8.03 2.37
CA GLY A 205 10.34 -7.17 2.50
C GLY A 205 11.64 -7.97 2.64
N ALA A 206 11.65 -8.99 3.52
CA ALA A 206 12.79 -9.87 3.70
C ALA A 206 13.13 -10.66 2.44
N LEU A 207 12.14 -11.18 1.71
CA LEU A 207 12.31 -11.89 0.44
C LEU A 207 12.93 -11.00 -0.64
N VAL A 208 12.51 -9.73 -0.70
CA VAL A 208 13.05 -8.75 -1.65
C VAL A 208 14.49 -8.39 -1.28
N LEU A 209 14.80 -8.14 0.00
CA LEU A 209 16.16 -7.87 0.48
C LEU A 209 17.08 -9.09 0.30
N TRP A 210 16.57 -10.30 0.51
CA TRP A 210 17.27 -11.55 0.24
C TRP A 210 17.52 -11.76 -1.26
N GLY A 211 16.54 -11.44 -2.10
CA GLY A 211 16.66 -11.42 -3.56
C GLY A 211 17.69 -10.41 -4.06
N ALA A 212 17.86 -9.32 -3.33
CA ALA A 212 18.89 -8.32 -3.57
C ALA A 212 20.30 -8.79 -3.24
N LYS A 213 20.48 -9.93 -2.55
CA LYS A 213 21.80 -10.57 -2.42
C LYS A 213 22.05 -11.64 -3.48
N SER A 214 21.01 -12.24 -4.07
CA SER A 214 21.11 -13.46 -4.89
C SER A 214 20.84 -13.29 -6.40
N GLN A 215 20.96 -12.08 -6.97
CA GLN A 215 20.65 -11.78 -8.39
C GLN A 215 19.19 -12.10 -8.80
N GLY A 216 18.30 -12.37 -7.83
CA GLY A 216 16.91 -12.81 -8.05
C GLY A 216 15.85 -11.76 -7.74
N LEU A 217 16.23 -10.48 -7.65
CA LEU A 217 15.34 -9.38 -7.22
C LEU A 217 14.01 -9.36 -7.98
N ALA A 218 14.05 -9.42 -9.31
CA ALA A 218 12.85 -9.38 -10.14
C ALA A 218 11.90 -10.56 -9.85
N ARG A 219 12.44 -11.79 -9.74
CA ARG A 219 11.65 -12.98 -9.42
C ARG A 219 11.02 -12.86 -8.03
N ASN A 220 11.80 -12.44 -7.04
CA ASN A 220 11.32 -12.35 -5.66
C ASN A 220 10.31 -11.22 -5.47
N ALA A 221 10.50 -10.07 -6.14
CA ALA A 221 9.53 -8.98 -6.13
C ALA A 221 8.22 -9.40 -6.80
N LEU A 222 8.28 -10.12 -7.93
CA LEU A 222 7.09 -10.67 -8.59
C LEU A 222 6.38 -11.72 -7.72
N LEU A 223 7.13 -12.60 -7.06
CA LEU A 223 6.55 -13.58 -6.13
C LEU A 223 5.91 -12.91 -4.91
N ALA A 224 6.56 -11.91 -4.32
CA ALA A 224 6.01 -11.14 -3.21
C ALA A 224 4.75 -10.38 -3.63
N LEU A 225 4.76 -9.78 -4.82
CA LEU A 225 3.58 -9.12 -5.38
C LEU A 225 2.45 -10.11 -5.65
N ALA A 226 2.74 -11.25 -6.27
CA ALA A 226 1.75 -12.29 -6.56
C ALA A 226 1.15 -12.89 -5.29
N ALA A 227 1.98 -13.16 -4.27
CA ALA A 227 1.53 -13.62 -2.97
C ALA A 227 0.58 -12.60 -2.32
N ARG A 228 0.92 -11.31 -2.40
CA ARG A 228 0.08 -10.23 -1.88
C ARG A 228 -1.25 -10.11 -2.65
N LEU A 229 -1.21 -10.12 -3.99
CA LEU A 229 -2.43 -10.03 -4.81
C LEU A 229 -3.36 -11.21 -4.54
N ARG A 230 -2.80 -12.41 -4.35
CA ARG A 230 -3.57 -13.61 -3.95
C ARG A 230 -4.22 -13.44 -2.58
N ASP A 231 -3.46 -12.98 -1.58
CA ASP A 231 -3.99 -12.74 -0.24
C ASP A 231 -5.10 -11.68 -0.25
N GLN A 232 -4.93 -10.63 -1.06
CA GLN A 232 -5.95 -9.58 -1.22
C GLN A 232 -7.26 -10.13 -1.81
N GLY A 233 -7.19 -10.94 -2.87
CA GLY A 233 -8.38 -11.56 -3.46
C GLY A 233 -9.08 -12.53 -2.50
N HIS A 234 -8.31 -13.25 -1.67
CA HIS A 234 -8.89 -14.11 -0.65
C HIS A 234 -9.66 -13.31 0.42
N ARG A 235 -9.09 -12.20 0.89
CA ARG A 235 -9.77 -11.30 1.86
C ARG A 235 -11.07 -10.71 1.32
N GLU A 236 -11.10 -10.32 0.05
CA GLU A 236 -12.32 -9.79 -0.59
C GLU A 236 -13.42 -10.86 -0.70
N SER A 237 -13.04 -12.10 -1.02
CA SER A 237 -13.99 -13.23 -1.07
C SER A 237 -14.56 -13.62 0.29
N VAL A 238 -13.82 -13.41 1.39
CA VAL A 238 -14.29 -13.68 2.75
C VAL A 238 -15.19 -12.56 3.27
N VAL A 239 -14.93 -11.30 2.88
CA VAL A 239 -15.69 -10.11 3.32
C VAL A 239 -16.97 -9.89 2.50
N TYR A 240 -16.96 -10.19 1.19
CA TYR A 240 -18.11 -9.98 0.29
C TYR A 240 -18.64 -11.27 -0.35
N GLY A 241 -18.22 -12.44 0.15
CA GLY A 241 -18.67 -13.73 -0.37
C GLY A 241 -20.19 -13.88 -0.27
N PRO A 242 -20.86 -14.49 -1.27
CA PRO A 242 -22.30 -14.64 -1.25
C PRO A 242 -22.69 -15.38 0.03
N ALA A 243 -23.54 -14.76 0.84
CA ALA A 243 -24.10 -15.36 2.04
C ALA A 243 -24.73 -16.69 1.63
N ARG A 244 -24.07 -17.81 1.94
CA ARG A 244 -24.69 -19.12 1.84
C ARG A 244 -25.82 -19.13 2.85
N ILE A 245 -27.03 -18.88 2.37
CA ILE A 245 -28.25 -19.17 3.11
C ILE A 245 -28.23 -20.68 3.35
N VAL A 246 -27.73 -21.09 4.52
CA VAL A 246 -27.84 -22.45 5.00
C VAL A 246 -29.33 -22.69 5.25
N ASN A 247 -29.99 -23.30 4.27
CA ASN A 247 -31.38 -23.71 4.37
C ASN A 247 -31.50 -24.82 5.43
N ARG A 248 -31.80 -24.42 6.67
CA ARG A 248 -31.97 -25.31 7.82
C ARG A 248 -33.41 -25.82 7.92
N ARG A 249 -34.03 -26.25 6.80
CA ARG A 249 -35.32 -26.96 6.79
C ARG A 249 -35.12 -28.41 6.35
N SER A 250 -34.63 -29.29 7.23
CA SER A 250 -34.74 -30.75 7.01
C SER A 250 -34.44 -31.64 8.23
N ARG A 251 -34.69 -31.20 9.47
CA ARG A 251 -34.76 -32.13 10.62
C ARG A 251 -35.85 -31.73 11.58
N ALA A 252 -37.07 -32.16 11.29
CA ALA A 252 -38.10 -32.35 12.31
C ALA A 252 -38.03 -33.82 12.78
N PRO A 253 -37.95 -34.10 14.09
CA PRO A 253 -38.15 -35.45 14.61
C PRO A 253 -39.66 -35.70 14.78
N THR A 254 -40.22 -36.58 13.96
CA THR A 254 -41.61 -37.05 14.10
C THR A 254 -41.66 -38.30 14.96
N THR A 255 -41.97 -38.17 16.25
CA THR A 255 -42.61 -39.23 17.05
C THR A 255 -43.42 -38.61 18.19
N VAL A 256 -44.75 -38.68 18.12
CA VAL A 256 -45.65 -38.60 19.27
C VAL A 256 -46.70 -39.70 19.10
N PRO A 257 -46.92 -40.58 20.10
CA PRO A 257 -47.88 -41.70 20.01
C PRO A 257 -49.32 -41.25 20.32
N SER A 258 -50.29 -41.83 19.62
CA SER A 258 -51.73 -41.64 19.85
C SER A 258 -52.23 -42.51 21.00
N ALA A 259 -52.66 -41.90 22.11
CA ALA A 259 -53.47 -42.53 23.14
C ALA A 259 -54.93 -42.10 22.95
N GLY A 260 -55.83 -43.09 22.87
CA GLY A 260 -57.24 -42.90 22.57
C GLY A 260 -58.10 -42.48 23.76
N ALA A 261 -59.32 -42.05 23.46
CA ALA A 261 -60.48 -42.14 24.35
C ALA A 261 -61.75 -42.05 23.49
N GLY A 262 -62.46 -43.17 23.37
CA GLY A 262 -63.85 -43.17 22.94
C GLY A 262 -64.74 -42.84 24.12
N PHE A 263 -65.85 -42.14 23.86
CA PHE A 263 -67.02 -42.21 24.73
C PHE A 263 -68.29 -42.06 23.91
N ARG A 264 -69.24 -42.94 24.23
CA ARG A 264 -70.56 -43.14 23.61
C ARG A 264 -71.55 -42.06 24.07
N SER A 265 -72.49 -41.73 23.20
CA SER A 265 -73.94 -41.95 23.39
C SER A 265 -74.68 -41.64 22.09
#